data_AF-A0A8T7BUN6-F1
#
_entry.id   AF-A0A8T7BUN6-F1
#
_cell.length_a   1.000
_cell.length_b   1.000
_cell.length_c   1.000
_cell.angle_alpha   90.00
_cell.angle_beta   90.00
_cell.angle_gamma   90.00
#
_symmetry.space_group_name_H-M   'P 1'
#
loop_
_entity.id
_entity.type
_entity.pdbx_description
1 polymer ?
#
loop_
_entity_poly.entity_id
_entity_poly.type
_entity_poly.pdbx_seq_one_letter_code
_entity_poly.pdbx_strand_id
1 'polypeptide(L)' 'FDPVQPNTISKCFCSHCGSLVPYISAGSGKLVIPAGGLSEDPEIRPQDNIFWQDRADWYDAVASAPHFDAFPKKTS' A
#
# COMPACT_ATOMS: atom_id res chain seq x y z
N PHE A 1 15.66 6.93 -5.10
CA PHE A 1 15.99 8.36 -5.18
C PHE A 1 14.97 9.07 -4.32
N ASP A 2 15.37 9.64 -3.19
CA ASP A 2 14.48 10.41 -2.32
C ASP A 2 14.93 11.87 -2.31
N PRO A 3 14.17 12.80 -2.93
CA PRO A 3 14.53 14.21 -2.94
C PRO A 3 14.49 14.80 -1.54
N VAL A 4 15.50 15.62 -1.20
CA VAL A 4 15.50 16.46 0.00
C VAL A 4 14.59 17.68 -0.24
N GLN A 5 13.32 17.46 -0.57
CA GLN A 5 12.34 18.51 -0.78
C GLN A 5 11.10 18.22 0.07
N PRO A 6 10.56 19.21 0.79
CA PRO A 6 9.33 19.04 1.55
C PRO A 6 8.19 18.60 0.62
N ASN A 7 7.30 17.77 1.14
CA ASN A 7 6.10 17.26 0.44
C ASN A 7 6.38 16.37 -0.79
N THR A 8 7.57 15.77 -0.89
CA THR A 8 7.85 14.76 -1.93
C THR A 8 7.63 13.35 -1.39
N ILE A 9 6.87 12.55 -2.13
CA ILE A 9 6.71 11.12 -1.86
C ILE A 9 7.73 10.36 -2.70
N SER A 10 8.55 9.55 -2.04
CA SER A 10 9.59 8.77 -2.69
C SER A 10 9.31 7.28 -2.64
N LYS A 11 9.84 6.56 -3.62
CA LYS A 11 9.78 5.09 -3.70
C LYS A 11 11.13 4.57 -4.21
N CYS A 12 11.50 3.39 -3.75
CA CYS A 12 12.67 2.67 -4.23
C CYS A 12 12.24 1.31 -4.80
N PHE A 13 12.89 0.91 -5.89
CA PHE A 13 12.56 -0.31 -6.61
C PHE A 13 13.82 -1.17 -6.77
N CYS A 14 13.64 -2.49 -6.74
CA CYS A 14 14.68 -3.46 -7.06
C CYS A 14 15.07 -3.30 -8.53
N SER A 15 16.37 -3.12 -8.80
CA SER A 15 16.89 -2.98 -10.16
C SER A 15 16.77 -4.24 -11.02
N HIS A 16 16.52 -5.40 -10.40
CA HIS A 16 16.39 -6.68 -11.10
C HIS A 16 14.94 -6.99 -11.49
N CYS A 17 13.99 -6.85 -10.57
CA CYS A 17 12.59 -7.27 -10.78
C CYS A 17 11.56 -6.13 -10.73
N GLY A 18 11.96 -4.91 -10.36
CA GLY A 18 11.05 -3.76 -10.26
C GLY A 18 10.15 -3.75 -9.03
N SER A 19 10.27 -4.71 -8.11
CA SER A 19 9.50 -4.72 -6.85
C SER A 19 9.85 -3.53 -5.97
N LEU A 20 8.88 -3.02 -5.20
CA LEU A 20 9.13 -2.02 -4.15
C LEU A 20 10.05 -2.60 -3.08
N VAL A 21 11.04 -1.82 -2.65
CA VAL A 21 12.00 -2.20 -1.60
C VAL A 21 12.04 -1.17 -0.46
N PRO A 22 12.44 -1.58 0.76
CA PRO A 22 12.64 -0.64 1.86
C PRO A 22 13.65 0.46 1.52
N TYR A 23 13.46 1.65 2.08
CA TYR A 23 14.38 2.77 1.92
C TYR A 23 14.34 3.71 3.12
N ILE A 24 15.41 4.47 3.33
CA ILE A 24 15.45 5.53 4.34
C ILE A 24 14.96 6.81 3.70
N SER A 25 13.93 7.41 4.29
CA SER A 25 13.43 8.71 3.87
C SER A 25 14.47 9.79 4.21
N ALA A 26 14.97 10.50 3.21
CA ALA A 26 15.91 11.61 3.38
C ALA A 26 15.28 12.79 4.14
N GLY A 27 13.98 13.03 3.94
CA GLY A 27 13.26 14.10 4.63
C GLY A 27 12.99 13.82 6.11
N SER A 28 12.66 12.58 6.48
CA SER A 28 12.26 12.23 7.85
C SER A 28 13.29 11.40 8.63
N GLY A 29 14.32 10.86 7.95
CA GLY A 29 15.27 9.89 8.52
C GLY A 29 14.66 8.52 8.84
N LYS A 30 13.37 8.30 8.57
CA LYS A 30 12.67 7.06 8.91
C LYS A 30 12.89 5.98 7.86
N LEU A 31 12.99 4.72 8.31
CA LEU A 31 12.94 3.56 7.43
C LEU A 31 11.48 3.35 6.98
N VAL A 32 11.26 3.41 5.67
CA VAL A 32 9.97 3.14 5.03
C VAL A 32 9.99 1.71 4.49
N ILE A 33 9.03 0.90 4.91
CA ILE A 33 8.88 -0.50 4.50
C ILE A 33 7.55 -0.63 3.75
N PRO A 34 7.54 -1.08 2.48
CA PRO A 34 6.30 -1.36 1.76
C PRO A 34 5.51 -2.50 2.43
N ALA A 35 4.26 -2.25 2.82
CA ALA A 35 3.42 -3.24 3.50
C ALA A 35 3.22 -4.52 2.68
N GLY A 36 3.14 -4.41 1.34
CA GLY A 36 3.01 -5.58 0.46
C GLY A 36 4.22 -6.50 0.39
N GLY A 37 5.36 -6.12 0.99
CA GLY A 37 6.55 -6.97 1.11
C GLY A 37 6.62 -7.76 2.41
N LEU A 38 5.60 -7.66 3.27
CA LEU A 38 5.56 -8.35 4.56
C LEU A 38 4.89 -9.73 4.41
N SER A 39 5.50 -10.75 4.99
CA SER A 39 4.97 -12.12 4.98
C SER A 39 3.93 -12.38 6.07
N GLU A 40 3.94 -11.57 7.12
CA GLU A 40 3.11 -11.73 8.32
C GLU A 40 2.34 -10.43 8.59
N ASP A 41 1.26 -10.50 9.39
CA ASP A 41 0.51 -9.31 9.82
C ASP A 41 1.40 -8.46 10.74
N PRO A 42 1.74 -7.21 10.37
CA PRO A 42 2.53 -6.32 11.21
C PRO A 42 1.78 -5.76 12.43
N GLU A 43 0.49 -6.11 12.63
CA GLU A 43 -0.41 -5.62 13.68
C GLU A 43 -0.70 -4.11 13.67
N ILE A 44 0.02 -3.33 12.86
CA ILE A 44 -0.31 -1.94 12.57
C ILE A 44 -1.54 -1.89 11.64
N ARG A 45 -2.37 -0.86 11.83
CA ARG A 45 -3.54 -0.57 11.00
C ARG A 45 -3.38 0.81 10.35
N PRO A 46 -4.00 1.05 9.18
CA PRO A 46 -4.00 2.39 8.59
C PRO A 46 -4.48 3.43 9.60
N GLN A 47 -3.69 4.48 9.80
CA GLN A 47 -4.00 5.55 10.76
C GLN A 47 -4.77 6.70 10.09
N ASP A 48 -4.40 7.01 8.84
CA ASP A 48 -4.97 8.12 8.07
C ASP A 48 -5.20 7.70 6.61
N ASN A 49 -6.31 8.16 6.04
CA ASN A 49 -6.59 8.05 4.61
C ASN A 49 -6.41 9.43 3.95
N ILE A 50 -5.25 9.64 3.33
CA ILE A 50 -4.90 10.93 2.71
C ILE A 50 -5.45 10.97 1.28
N PHE A 51 -6.02 12.12 0.86
CA PHE A 51 -6.75 12.31 -0.41
C PHE A 51 -8.04 11.47 -0.53
N TRP A 52 -8.79 11.34 0.57
CA TRP A 52 -10.03 10.54 0.61
C TRP A 52 -11.09 10.93 -0.42
N GLN A 53 -11.14 12.21 -0.84
CA GLN A 53 -12.08 12.67 -1.88
C GLN A 53 -11.77 12.11 -3.27
N ASP A 54 -10.51 11.76 -3.55
CA ASP A 54 -10.08 11.27 -4.86
C ASP A 54 -10.19 9.74 -4.99
N ARG A 55 -10.71 9.05 -3.97
CA ARG A 55 -10.93 7.60 -4.01
C ARG A 55 -12.02 7.26 -5.04
N ALA A 56 -11.95 6.06 -5.59
CA ALA A 56 -13.00 5.59 -6.49
C ALA A 56 -14.35 5.48 -5.76
N ASP A 57 -15.45 5.87 -6.42
CA ASP A 57 -16.81 5.88 -5.83
C ASP A 57 -17.23 4.52 -5.27
N TRP A 58 -16.72 3.43 -5.84
CA TRP A 58 -17.02 2.06 -5.43
C TRP A 58 -16.14 1.56 -4.27
N TYR A 59 -15.15 2.33 -3.80
CA TYR A 59 -14.21 1.91 -2.75
C TYR A 59 -14.93 1.50 -1.47
N ASP A 60 -15.94 2.26 -1.05
CA ASP A 60 -16.68 2.01 0.20
C ASP A 60 -17.48 0.71 0.14
N ALA A 61 -17.88 0.27 -1.07
CA ALA A 61 -18.61 -0.97 -1.26
C ALA A 61 -17.71 -2.22 -1.20
N VAL A 62 -16.38 -2.07 -1.35
CA VAL A 62 -15.43 -3.20 -1.38
C VAL A 62 -15.52 -4.02 -0.09
N ALA A 63 -15.54 -3.37 1.07
CA ALA A 63 -15.59 -4.06 2.36
C ALA A 63 -16.91 -4.83 2.59
N SER A 64 -17.98 -4.45 1.89
CA SER A 64 -19.30 -5.08 2.00
C SER A 64 -19.57 -6.13 0.91
N ALA A 65 -18.67 -6.27 -0.06
CA ALA A 65 -18.82 -7.24 -1.13
C ALA A 65 -18.76 -8.68 -0.56
N PRO A 66 -19.43 -9.66 -1.20
CA PRO A 66 -19.31 -11.05 -0.80
C PRO A 66 -17.84 -11.52 -0.85
N HIS A 67 -17.38 -12.11 0.25
CA HIS A 67 -16.05 -12.69 0.37
C HIS A 67 -16.13 -14.20 0.08
N PHE A 68 -15.19 -14.71 -0.72
CA PHE A 68 -15.10 -16.13 -1.03
C PHE A 68 -13.65 -16.59 -0.83
N ASP A 69 -13.44 -17.62 -0.02
CA ASP A 69 -12.11 -18.21 0.23
C ASP A 69 -11.55 -18.98 -0.99
N ALA A 70 -12.42 -19.28 -1.95
CA ALA A 70 -12.11 -19.99 -3.18
C ALA A 70 -13.01 -19.49 -4.32
N PHE A 71 -12.82 -20.02 -5.53
CA PHE A 71 -13.69 -19.67 -6.65
C PHE A 71 -15.18 -19.88 -6.31
N PRO A 72 -16.04 -18.88 -6.54
CA PRO A 72 -17.46 -19.02 -6.28
C PRO A 72 -18.03 -20.14 -7.15
N LYS A 73 -18.78 -21.05 -6.55
CA LYS A 73 -19.46 -22.12 -7.30
C LYS A 73 -20.49 -21.48 -8.23
N LYS A 74 -20.43 -21.79 -9.52
CA LYS A 74 -21.44 -21.34 -10.48
C LYS A 74 -22.81 -21.82 -9.99
N THR A 75 -23.71 -20.89 -9.71
CA THR A 75 -25.13 -21.20 -9.56
C THR A 75 -25.71 -21.17 -10.98
N SER A 76 -26.00 -22.36 -11.52
CA SER A 76 -26.77 -22.49 -12.77
C SER A 76 -28.24 -22.30 -12.49
#